data_AF-A0A954NY71-F1
#
_entry.id   AF-A0A954NY71-F1
#
_cell.length_a   1.000
_cell.length_b   1.000
_cell.length_c   1.000
_cell.angle_alpha   90.00
_cell.angle_beta   90.00
_cell.angle_gamma   90.00
#
_symmetry.space_group_name_H-M   'P 1'
#
loop_
_entity.id
_entity.type
_entity.pdbx_description
1 polymer ?
#
loop_
_entity_poly.entity_id
_entity_poly.type
_entity_poly.pdbx_seq_one_letter_code
_entity_poly.pdbx_strand_id
1 'polypeptide(L)'
;MRSFARTLVLCLVLLAVSQPVRSAEPLDLTLRYRTESTENSGRYHILTREESWQPSETAIIVCDMWDLHHCLNAVRREGEFAPRLNEVLSQAREQGATIIHSPSSCMDFYEGHAARERAKAAPVASNL
;
A
#
# COMPACT_ATOMS: atom_id res chain seq x y z
N MET A 1 9.61 50.75 -18.35
CA MET A 1 10.60 49.83 -17.71
C MET A 1 10.07 49.08 -16.47
N ARG A 2 9.16 49.63 -15.66
CA ARG A 2 8.62 48.94 -14.46
C ARG A 2 7.60 47.80 -14.75
N SER A 3 6.92 47.85 -15.90
CA SER A 3 5.93 46.82 -16.30
C SER A 3 6.58 45.51 -16.79
N PHE A 4 7.75 45.61 -17.43
CA PHE A 4 8.51 44.43 -17.91
C PHE A 4 9.04 43.58 -16.74
N ALA A 5 9.47 44.23 -15.66
CA ALA A 5 9.96 43.56 -14.46
C ALA A 5 8.86 42.75 -13.73
N ARG A 6 7.59 43.19 -13.77
CA ARG A 6 6.46 42.47 -13.16
C ARG A 6 6.06 41.22 -13.96
N THR A 7 6.06 41.30 -15.29
CA THR A 7 5.78 40.15 -16.16
C THR A 7 6.90 39.10 -16.07
N LEU A 8 8.15 39.52 -15.95
CA LEU A 8 9.31 38.61 -15.81
C LEU A 8 9.27 37.83 -14.48
N VAL A 9 8.87 38.48 -13.38
CA VAL A 9 8.73 37.84 -12.06
C VAL A 9 7.58 36.82 -12.05
N LEU A 10 6.47 37.09 -12.76
CA LEU A 10 5.34 36.16 -12.85
C LEU A 10 5.69 34.87 -13.62
N CYS A 11 6.51 34.96 -14.67
CA CYS A 11 6.98 33.77 -15.40
C CYS A 11 8.00 32.94 -14.58
N LEU A 12 8.84 33.57 -13.75
CA LEU A 12 9.80 32.84 -12.91
C LEU A 12 9.13 32.05 -11.77
N VAL A 13 7.98 32.52 -11.25
CA VAL A 13 7.20 31.79 -10.23
C VAL A 13 6.48 30.58 -10.83
N LEU A 14 6.03 30.66 -12.09
CA LEU A 14 5.39 29.54 -12.80
C LEU A 14 6.38 28.41 -13.19
N LEU A 15 7.66 28.72 -13.44
CA LEU A 15 8.68 27.71 -13.74
C LEU A 15 9.21 26.96 -12.50
N ALA A 16 8.99 27.47 -11.29
CA ALA A 16 9.45 26.83 -10.06
C ALA A 16 8.55 25.69 -9.55
N VAL A 17 7.40 25.46 -10.17
CA VAL A 17 6.41 24.44 -9.76
C VAL A 17 6.46 23.19 -10.66
N SER A 18 7.41 23.11 -11.58
CA SER A 18 7.67 21.90 -12.36
C SER A 18 8.59 20.96 -11.58
N GLN A 19 8.13 20.46 -10.42
CA GLN A 19 8.77 19.29 -9.85
C GLN A 19 8.52 18.13 -10.83
N PRO A 20 9.56 17.42 -11.30
CA PRO A 20 9.32 16.20 -12.04
C PRO A 20 8.49 15.29 -11.14
N VAL A 21 7.33 14.84 -11.64
CA VAL A 21 6.62 13.72 -11.04
C VAL A 21 7.63 12.57 -11.07
N ARG A 22 8.21 12.27 -9.91
CA ARG A 22 9.09 11.12 -9.78
C ARG A 22 8.21 9.92 -10.05
N SER A 23 8.43 9.25 -11.18
CA SER A 23 7.83 7.95 -11.42
C SER A 23 8.18 7.09 -10.21
N ALA A 24 7.17 6.47 -9.60
CA ALA A 24 7.42 5.56 -8.51
C ALA A 24 8.30 4.41 -9.03
N GLU A 25 9.43 4.17 -8.38
CA GLU A 25 10.29 3.04 -8.73
C GLU A 25 9.50 1.73 -8.50
N PRO A 26 9.65 0.73 -9.38
CA PRO A 26 9.05 -0.58 -9.16
C PRO A 26 9.42 -1.19 -7.80
N LEU A 27 8.49 -1.97 -7.24
CA LEU A 27 8.75 -2.81 -6.08
C LEU A 27 9.44 -4.08 -6.56
N ASP A 28 10.76 -4.16 -6.38
CA ASP A 28 11.52 -5.37 -6.67
C ASP A 28 11.41 -6.34 -5.48
N LEU A 29 10.80 -7.50 -5.73
CA LEU A 29 10.41 -8.47 -4.72
C LEU A 29 10.96 -9.86 -5.04
N THR A 30 11.58 -10.49 -4.04
CA THR A 30 11.88 -11.93 -4.06
C THR A 30 10.72 -12.71 -3.44
N LEU A 31 9.83 -13.25 -4.28
CA LEU A 31 8.66 -13.99 -3.83
C LEU A 31 9.00 -15.44 -3.54
N ARG A 32 8.46 -15.97 -2.44
CA ARG A 32 8.57 -17.38 -2.06
C ARG A 32 7.30 -18.13 -2.41
N TYR A 33 7.45 -19.29 -3.06
CA TYR A 33 6.33 -20.18 -3.37
C TYR A 33 6.70 -21.64 -3.11
N ARG A 34 5.70 -22.53 -3.17
CA ARG A 34 5.87 -23.97 -2.96
C ARG A 34 5.38 -24.74 -4.17
N THR A 35 6.16 -25.72 -4.61
CA THR A 35 5.75 -26.73 -5.60
C THR A 35 5.87 -28.10 -4.99
N GLU A 36 5.00 -29.02 -5.41
CA GLU A 36 5.14 -30.42 -5.00
C GLU A 36 6.45 -30.99 -5.57
N SER A 37 7.16 -31.76 -4.76
CA SER A 37 8.48 -32.32 -5.09
C SER A 37 8.39 -33.36 -6.21
N THR A 38 7.39 -34.23 -6.12
CA THR A 38 6.96 -35.17 -7.15
C THR A 38 5.46 -35.34 -7.01
N GLU A 39 4.79 -35.72 -8.10
CA GLU A 39 3.34 -35.89 -8.15
C GLU A 39 2.83 -36.83 -7.03
N ASN A 40 1.81 -36.38 -6.28
CA ASN A 40 1.14 -37.12 -5.21
C ASN A 40 2.04 -37.54 -4.02
N SER A 41 3.14 -36.83 -3.79
CA SER A 41 4.06 -37.11 -2.68
C SER A 41 3.69 -36.45 -1.36
N GLY A 42 2.88 -35.39 -1.39
CA GLY A 42 2.59 -34.55 -0.22
C GLY A 42 3.82 -33.80 0.32
N ARG A 43 4.95 -33.83 -0.41
CA ARG A 43 6.20 -33.13 -0.07
C ARG A 43 6.37 -31.93 -0.98
N TYR A 44 6.87 -30.84 -0.42
CA TYR A 44 6.98 -29.56 -1.14
C TYR A 44 8.39 -29.00 -1.08
N HIS A 45 8.86 -28.51 -2.23
CA HIS A 45 10.04 -27.65 -2.30
C HIS A 45 9.63 -26.19 -2.17
N ILE A 46 10.42 -25.45 -1.41
CA ILE A 46 10.33 -23.99 -1.35
C ILE A 46 11.22 -23.44 -2.47
N LEU A 47 10.62 -22.64 -3.34
CA LEU A 47 11.29 -21.97 -4.44
C LEU A 47 11.12 -20.45 -4.29
N THR A 48 11.99 -19.72 -4.98
CA THR A 48 11.92 -18.26 -5.06
C THR A 48 11.84 -17.82 -6.52
N ARG A 49 11.22 -16.67 -6.74
CA ARG A 49 11.27 -15.97 -8.03
C ARG A 49 11.34 -14.47 -7.79
N GLU A 50 12.04 -13.78 -8.68
CA GLU A 50 12.10 -12.33 -8.68
C GLU A 50 10.93 -11.77 -9.45
N GLU A 51 10.29 -10.75 -8.90
CA GLU A 51 9.17 -10.03 -9.50
C GLU A 51 9.38 -8.53 -9.33
N SER A 52 8.89 -7.74 -10.28
CA SER A 52 8.95 -6.28 -10.23
C SER A 52 7.53 -5.75 -10.43
N TRP A 53 6.97 -5.14 -9.39
CA TRP A 53 5.57 -4.70 -9.39
C TRP A 53 5.47 -3.17 -9.48
N GLN A 54 4.61 -2.67 -10.35
CA GLN A 54 4.31 -1.24 -10.42
C GLN A 54 3.52 -0.81 -9.18
N PRO A 55 3.99 0.16 -8.37
CA PRO A 55 3.29 0.56 -7.15
C PRO A 55 1.86 1.03 -7.41
N SER A 56 1.63 1.76 -8.50
CA SER A 56 0.30 2.24 -8.91
C SER A 56 -0.70 1.13 -9.25
N GLU A 57 -0.23 -0.08 -9.54
CA GLU A 57 -1.02 -1.27 -9.84
C GLU A 57 -1.00 -2.28 -8.68
N THR A 58 -0.39 -1.91 -7.55
CA THR A 58 -0.20 -2.78 -6.39
C THR A 58 -1.02 -2.31 -5.21
N ALA A 59 -1.69 -3.26 -4.54
CA ALA A 59 -2.37 -3.03 -3.28
C ALA A 59 -1.96 -4.06 -2.21
N ILE A 60 -1.83 -3.60 -0.96
CA ILE A 60 -1.68 -4.46 0.21
C ILE A 60 -2.97 -4.39 1.02
N ILE A 61 -3.61 -5.53 1.21
CA ILE A 61 -4.84 -5.65 2.02
C ILE A 61 -4.45 -6.18 3.40
N VAL A 62 -4.72 -5.38 4.42
CA VAL A 62 -4.52 -5.73 5.83
C VAL A 62 -5.84 -6.25 6.38
N CYS A 63 -5.92 -7.57 6.51
CA CYS A 63 -7.08 -8.27 7.04
C CYS A 63 -6.86 -8.65 8.51
N ASP A 64 -7.90 -8.49 9.34
CA ASP A 64 -7.96 -8.96 10.72
C ASP A 64 -6.74 -8.60 11.59
N MET A 65 -6.27 -7.36 11.47
CA MET A 65 -5.26 -6.78 12.35
C MET A 65 -5.96 -5.95 13.44
N TRP A 66 -6.22 -6.57 14.58
CA TRP A 66 -6.96 -6.05 15.72
C TRP A 66 -6.08 -5.82 16.94
N ASP A 67 -6.24 -4.69 17.61
CA ASP A 67 -5.61 -4.44 18.91
C ASP A 67 -6.19 -5.32 20.05
N LEU A 68 -7.37 -5.91 19.84
CA LEU A 68 -8.05 -6.80 20.77
C LEU A 68 -8.57 -8.07 20.05
N HIS A 69 -8.41 -9.22 20.71
CA HIS A 69 -8.96 -10.49 20.26
C HIS A 69 -9.39 -11.33 21.47
N HIS A 70 -10.35 -12.25 21.30
CA HIS A 70 -10.79 -13.17 22.36
C HIS A 70 -9.69 -14.13 22.85
N CYS A 71 -8.56 -14.17 22.15
CA CYS A 71 -7.41 -15.00 22.46
C CYS A 71 -6.24 -14.10 22.86
N LEU A 72 -5.87 -14.09 24.14
CA LEU A 72 -4.76 -13.29 24.65
C LEU A 72 -3.45 -13.57 23.90
N ASN A 73 -3.20 -14.82 23.53
CA ASN A 73 -1.99 -15.19 22.79
C ASN A 73 -2.02 -14.68 21.33
N ALA A 74 -3.20 -14.47 20.74
CA ALA A 74 -3.29 -13.79 19.44
C ALA A 74 -2.88 -12.32 19.58
N VAL A 75 -3.48 -11.60 20.55
CA VAL A 75 -3.14 -10.19 20.83
C VAL A 75 -1.64 -10.01 21.10
N ARG A 76 -1.00 -10.90 21.87
CA ARG A 76 0.44 -10.81 22.15
C ARG A 76 1.31 -10.97 20.89
N ARG A 77 1.04 -11.99 20.08
CA ARG A 77 1.76 -12.22 18.81
C ARG A 77 1.56 -11.06 17.84
N GLU A 78 0.35 -10.53 17.81
CA GLU A 78 0.01 -9.38 16.98
C GLU A 78 0.72 -8.11 17.43
N GLY A 79 0.79 -7.84 18.73
CA GLY A 79 1.55 -6.72 19.29
C GLY A 79 3.04 -6.76 18.94
N GLU A 80 3.62 -7.96 18.83
CA GLU A 80 5.00 -8.14 18.35
C GLU A 80 5.13 -7.94 16.83
N PHE A 81 4.12 -8.34 16.05
CA PHE A 81 4.13 -8.27 14.59
C PHE A 81 3.81 -6.88 14.05
N ALA A 82 2.88 -6.16 14.69
CA ALA A 82 2.33 -4.90 14.21
C ALA A 82 3.38 -3.81 13.90
N PRO A 83 4.44 -3.60 14.71
CA PRO A 83 5.48 -2.61 14.39
C PRO A 83 6.17 -2.91 13.06
N ARG A 84 6.55 -4.17 12.83
CA ARG A 84 7.22 -4.59 11.59
C ARG A 84 6.29 -4.49 10.39
N LEU A 85 5.01 -4.87 10.55
CA LEU A 85 4.01 -4.66 9.51
C LEU A 85 3.88 -3.17 9.18
N ASN A 86 3.80 -2.30 10.19
CA ASN A 86 3.66 -0.86 9.97
C ASN A 86 4.84 -0.26 9.19
N GLU A 87 6.07 -0.72 9.43
CA GLU A 87 7.24 -0.34 8.61
C GLU A 87 7.04 -0.72 7.14
N VAL A 88 6.61 -1.95 6.87
CA VAL A 88 6.35 -2.43 5.49
C VAL A 88 5.26 -1.59 4.82
N LEU A 89 4.15 -1.34 5.52
CA LEU A 89 3.03 -0.56 4.98
C LEU A 89 3.42 0.90 4.74
N SER A 90 4.24 1.48 5.62
CA SER A 90 4.70 2.86 5.48
C SER A 90 5.60 3.01 4.26
N GLN A 91 6.57 2.10 4.09
CA GLN A 91 7.46 2.10 2.93
C GLN A 91 6.71 1.85 1.62
N ALA A 92 5.82 0.87 1.59
CA ALA A 92 5.00 0.60 0.40
C ALA A 92 4.11 1.81 0.04
N ARG A 93 3.54 2.49 1.04
CA ARG A 93 2.75 3.71 0.83
C ARG A 93 3.60 4.87 0.33
N GLU A 94 4.81 5.06 0.86
CA GLU A 94 5.77 6.07 0.39
C GLU A 94 6.16 5.83 -1.08
N GLN A 95 6.25 4.57 -1.49
CA GLN A 95 6.49 4.16 -2.87
C GLN A 95 5.24 4.22 -3.76
N GLY A 96 4.07 4.56 -3.24
CA GLY A 96 2.85 4.76 -4.02
C GLY A 96 1.93 3.54 -4.13
N ALA A 97 2.20 2.46 -3.40
CA ALA A 97 1.27 1.33 -3.30
C ALA A 97 0.02 1.70 -2.49
N THR A 98 -1.11 1.09 -2.86
CA THR A 98 -2.38 1.31 -2.14
C THR A 98 -2.44 0.42 -0.90
N ILE A 99 -2.69 0.98 0.27
CA ILE A 99 -2.91 0.22 1.50
C ILE A 99 -4.41 0.19 1.83
N ILE A 100 -4.99 -1.00 1.90
CA ILE A 100 -6.40 -1.22 2.19
C ILE A 100 -6.49 -1.88 3.57
N HIS A 101 -7.07 -1.19 4.54
CA HIS A 101 -7.46 -1.81 5.80
C HIS A 101 -8.85 -2.43 5.62
N SER A 102 -8.96 -3.74 5.89
CA SER A 102 -10.18 -4.51 5.69
C SER A 102 -10.72 -5.08 7.02
N PRO A 103 -11.13 -4.22 7.96
CA PRO A 103 -11.66 -4.69 9.23
C PRO A 103 -13.05 -5.34 9.01
N SER A 104 -13.28 -6.49 9.67
CA SER A 104 -14.56 -7.19 9.67
C SER A 104 -15.63 -6.56 10.60
N SER A 105 -15.24 -5.64 11.48
CA SER A 105 -16.12 -4.93 12.41
C SER A 105 -15.60 -3.50 12.72
N CYS A 106 -16.14 -2.81 13.72
CA CYS A 106 -15.66 -1.48 14.19
C CYS A 106 -15.57 -0.39 13.10
N MET A 107 -16.32 -0.50 12.01
CA MET A 107 -16.29 0.47 10.90
C MET A 107 -16.69 1.88 11.34
N ASP A 108 -17.47 2.01 12.41
CA ASP A 108 -17.89 3.28 12.99
C ASP A 108 -16.71 4.14 13.43
N PHE A 109 -15.60 3.54 13.87
CA PHE A 109 -14.36 4.27 14.18
C PHE A 109 -13.83 5.08 12.98
N TYR A 110 -14.08 4.61 11.76
CA TYR A 110 -13.64 5.25 10.52
C TYR A 110 -14.68 6.20 9.91
N GLU A 111 -15.77 6.52 10.61
CA GLU A 111 -16.76 7.47 10.12
C GLU A 111 -16.15 8.86 9.85
N GLY A 112 -16.47 9.46 8.69
CA GLY A 112 -15.90 10.73 8.25
C GLY A 112 -14.42 10.69 7.86
N HIS A 113 -13.72 9.56 8.07
CA HIS A 113 -12.32 9.44 7.69
C HIS A 113 -12.19 9.37 6.16
N ALA A 114 -11.29 10.19 5.60
CA ALA A 114 -11.11 10.31 4.14
C ALA A 114 -10.85 8.96 3.44
N ALA A 115 -10.19 8.01 4.10
CA ALA A 115 -9.99 6.66 3.54
C ALA A 115 -11.30 5.87 3.39
N ARG A 116 -12.22 5.97 4.35
CA ARG A 116 -13.54 5.32 4.28
C ARG A 116 -14.38 5.95 3.18
N GLU A 117 -14.37 7.27 3.07
CA GLU A 117 -15.11 7.97 2.01
C GLU A 117 -14.55 7.66 0.62
N ARG A 118 -13.23 7.54 0.46
CA ARG A 118 -12.63 7.05 -0.80
C ARG A 118 -13.09 5.64 -1.17
N ALA A 119 -13.15 4.73 -0.19
CA ALA A 119 -13.62 3.37 -0.42
C ALA A 119 -15.11 3.34 -0.84
N LYS A 120 -15.97 4.15 -0.21
CA LYS A 120 -17.39 4.29 -0.59
C LYS A 120 -17.57 4.90 -1.98
N ALA A 121 -16.71 5.84 -2.37
CA ALA A 121 -16.74 6.50 -3.67
C ALA A 121 -16.12 5.67 -4.80
N ALA A 122 -15.48 4.54 -4.48
CA ALA A 122 -14.88 3.68 -5.49
C ALA A 122 -15.96 3.08 -6.40
N PRO A 123 -15.73 3.03 -7.73
CA PRO A 123 -16.67 2.41 -8.64
C PRO A 123 -16.79 0.90 -8.35
N VAL A 124 -17.99 0.36 -8.56
CA VAL A 124 -18.22 -1.08 -8.53
C VAL A 124 -17.38 -1.74 -9.63
N ALA A 125 -16.67 -2.82 -9.29
CA ALA A 125 -15.90 -3.59 -10.26
C ALA A 125 -16.84 -4.15 -11.35
N SER A 126 -16.40 -4.12 -12.60
CA SER A 126 -17.21 -4.54 -13.75
C SER A 126 -17.50 -6.04 -13.79
N ASN A 127 -16.83 -6.83 -12.95
CA ASN A 127 -16.86 -8.29 -12.93
C ASN A 127 -17.27 -8.87 -11.56
N LEU A 128 -18.03 -8.12 -10.77
CA LEU A 128 -18.66 -8.61 -9.53
C LEU A 128 -19.91 -9.46 -9.82
#